data_AF-A0A932PRN2-F1
#
_entry.id   AF-A0A932PRN2-F1
#
_cell.length_a   1.000
_cell.length_b   1.000
_cell.length_c   1.000
_cell.angle_alpha   90.00
_cell.angle_beta   90.00
_cell.angle_gamma   90.00
#
_symmetry.space_group_name_H-M   'P 1'
#
loop_
_entity.id
_entity.type
_entity.pdbx_description
1 polymer ?
#
loop_
_entity_poly.entity_id
_entity_poly.type
_entity_poly.pdbx_seq_one_letter_code
_entity_poly.pdbx_strand_id
1 'polypeptide(L)'
;MSKSAALLEDSTGIRMALQRLCVAGTRLEVAYKSQRAAYPILTEDGERLAFRMPFEDIGAWGLKPGENLALKLKDRGLEYECVVAHAGQEVIEGVETCLATIPRVLRRSDLHRLADFIPDRTPTQAHAATFTNARNALIDGTVQSFGEEGLELVLRNTKQDIRELLRMGEESLLDVPLDGGLRLRAPTTVAYFGDNLVGLRFTKQADARMLDQYRTWIQDQQLVQAQQDKDDFIPRGFQEATARINRAAALPTLKVIVDRDPMILLLTEKEDFARRLGEALSRKFGLATLDHIKGPVKPQLKGIGAESQTGGQDWGRARMVVIHNQLRLASPLELCRQLVEQEGCPVPVILAGTEEDEAKKRHHAVAAGGVDYVVVEPFRILAILRRLDETLSLFEGA
;
A
#
# COMPACT_ATOMS: atom_id res chain seq x y z
N MET A 1 -28.86 16.21 12.80
CA MET A 1 -27.85 17.25 13.09
C MET A 1 -26.58 16.56 13.56
N SER A 2 -25.66 16.21 12.66
CA SER A 2 -24.43 15.46 12.97
C SER A 2 -23.31 16.44 13.39
N LYS A 3 -23.12 16.63 14.70
CA LYS A 3 -22.00 17.41 15.26
C LYS A 3 -20.65 16.64 15.26
N SER A 4 -20.54 15.48 14.60
CA SER A 4 -19.55 14.44 14.99
C SER A 4 -18.54 13.97 13.93
N ALA A 5 -18.60 14.43 12.66
CA ALA A 5 -17.68 13.93 11.62
C ALA A 5 -16.34 14.69 11.53
N ALA A 6 -16.26 15.88 12.13
CA ALA A 6 -15.10 16.78 11.99
C ALA A 6 -14.05 16.62 13.10
N LEU A 7 -14.41 15.97 14.22
CA LEU A 7 -13.56 15.80 15.39
C LEU A 7 -13.62 14.35 15.85
N LEU A 8 -12.47 13.73 16.00
CA LEU A 8 -12.32 12.46 16.70
C LEU A 8 -11.73 12.75 18.08
N GLU A 9 -12.54 12.54 19.11
CA GLU A 9 -12.21 12.83 20.52
C GLU A 9 -12.13 11.55 21.38
N ASP A 10 -12.56 10.41 20.84
CA ASP A 10 -12.46 9.12 21.52
C ASP A 10 -10.99 8.70 21.63
N SER A 11 -10.48 8.60 22.86
CA SER A 11 -9.08 8.24 23.12
C SER A 11 -8.71 6.90 22.49
N THR A 12 -9.65 5.95 22.47
CA THR A 12 -9.40 4.62 21.90
C THR A 12 -9.28 4.71 20.38
N GLY A 13 -10.24 5.36 19.72
CA GLY A 13 -10.22 5.60 18.28
C GLY A 13 -9.01 6.40 17.80
N ILE A 14 -8.57 7.41 18.57
CA ILE A 14 -7.33 8.15 18.27
C ILE A 14 -6.13 7.22 18.32
N ARG A 15 -6.00 6.41 19.37
CA ARG A 15 -4.88 5.47 19.50
C ARG A 15 -4.89 4.41 18.41
N MET A 16 -6.05 3.88 18.04
CA MET A 16 -6.20 2.96 16.90
C MET A 16 -5.69 3.57 15.60
N ALA A 17 -6.06 4.83 15.32
CA ALA A 17 -5.57 5.55 14.15
C ALA A 17 -4.04 5.68 14.17
N LEU A 18 -3.46 6.08 15.31
CA LEU A 18 -2.01 6.19 15.45
C LEU A 18 -1.30 4.84 15.29
N GLN A 19 -1.83 3.75 15.86
CA GLN A 19 -1.26 2.41 15.70
C GLN A 19 -1.27 1.96 14.23
N ARG A 20 -2.35 2.21 13.48
CA ARG A 20 -2.38 1.95 12.03
C ARG A 20 -1.29 2.73 11.30
N LEU A 21 -1.08 4.00 11.65
CA LEU A 21 -0.02 4.80 11.06
C LEU A 21 1.38 4.26 11.40
N CYS A 22 1.60 3.77 12.62
CA CYS A 22 2.83 3.08 13.02
C CYS A 22 3.06 1.81 12.20
N VAL A 23 2.04 0.96 12.05
CA VAL A 23 2.10 -0.26 11.23
C VAL A 23 2.44 0.05 9.78
N ALA A 24 1.85 1.11 9.23
CA ALA A 24 2.09 1.56 7.86
C ALA A 24 3.42 2.31 7.67
N GLY A 25 4.12 2.68 8.75
CA GLY A 25 5.34 3.50 8.68
C GLY A 25 5.08 4.88 8.07
N THR A 26 3.92 5.46 8.33
CA THR A 26 3.48 6.71 7.70
C THR A 26 4.31 7.90 8.19
N ARG A 27 4.50 8.91 7.35
CA ARG A 27 5.14 10.17 7.75
C ARG A 27 4.10 11.16 8.27
N LEU A 28 4.38 11.73 9.43
CA LEU A 28 3.63 12.84 10.00
C LEU A 28 4.26 14.15 9.52
N GLU A 29 3.47 15.10 9.04
CA GLU A 29 3.98 16.46 8.85
C GLU A 29 3.97 17.15 10.21
N VAL A 30 5.16 17.56 10.66
CA VAL A 30 5.37 18.21 11.95
C VAL A 30 5.70 19.67 11.68
N ALA A 31 5.05 20.57 12.41
CA ALA A 31 5.29 21.99 12.34
C ALA A 31 5.55 22.58 13.74
N TYR A 32 6.57 23.42 13.83
CA TYR A 32 6.91 24.21 15.01
C TYR A 32 7.34 25.61 14.55
N LYS A 33 6.62 26.64 14.99
CA LYS A 33 6.84 28.03 14.53
C LYS A 33 6.83 28.10 12.99
N SER A 34 7.94 28.53 12.38
CA SER A 34 8.10 28.62 10.92
C SER A 34 8.67 27.34 10.29
N GLN A 35 9.09 26.35 11.08
CA GLN A 35 9.71 25.13 10.60
C GLN A 35 8.66 24.06 10.33
N ARG A 36 8.86 23.31 9.24
CA ARG A 36 8.01 22.20 8.83
C ARG A 36 8.87 21.09 8.24
N ALA A 37 8.61 19.85 8.63
CA ALA A 37 9.25 18.67 8.07
C ALA A 37 8.34 17.44 8.23
N ALA A 38 8.61 16.38 7.46
CA ALA A 38 7.85 15.15 7.52
C ALA A 38 8.69 14.03 8.13
N TYR A 39 8.20 13.44 9.22
CA TYR A 39 8.92 12.45 10.01
C TYR A 39 8.15 11.14 10.13
N PRO A 40 8.77 9.97 9.89
CA PRO A 40 8.13 8.67 10.10
C PRO A 40 7.67 8.48 11.55
N ILE A 41 6.40 8.11 11.75
CA ILE A 41 5.91 7.61 13.04
C ILE A 41 6.50 6.22 13.32
N LEU A 42 6.90 5.98 14.57
CA LEU A 42 7.56 4.74 14.98
C LEU A 42 6.73 3.96 15.99
N THR A 43 6.30 4.63 17.05
CA THR A 43 5.61 3.97 18.17
C THR A 43 4.48 4.82 18.74
N GLU A 44 3.51 4.12 19.32
CA GLU A 44 2.45 4.64 20.18
C GLU A 44 2.40 3.68 21.36
N ASP A 45 2.93 4.04 22.53
CA ASP A 45 3.10 3.08 23.65
C ASP A 45 1.94 3.12 24.69
N GLY A 46 0.87 3.83 24.37
CA GLY A 46 -0.25 4.08 25.28
C GLY A 46 -0.14 5.36 26.10
N GLU A 47 1.06 5.91 26.23
CA GLU A 47 1.29 7.16 26.95
C GLU A 47 1.88 8.24 26.03
N ARG A 48 2.71 7.83 25.07
CA ARG A 48 3.50 8.68 24.21
C ARG A 48 3.49 8.19 22.77
N LEU A 49 3.62 9.17 21.89
CA LEU A 49 3.88 9.03 20.47
C LEU A 49 5.37 9.25 20.24
N ALA A 50 6.04 8.39 19.48
CA ALA A 50 7.41 8.62 19.02
C ALA A 50 7.46 8.66 17.48
N PHE A 51 8.17 9.64 16.95
CA PHE A 51 8.47 9.74 15.52
C PHE A 51 9.94 10.07 15.31
N ARG A 52 10.50 9.61 14.18
CA ARG A 52 11.91 9.76 13.85
C ARG A 52 12.23 11.20 13.52
N MET A 53 12.86 11.89 14.46
CA MET A 53 13.39 13.24 14.28
C MET A 53 14.82 13.23 14.79
N PRO A 54 15.83 13.47 13.92
CA PRO A 54 17.23 13.56 14.34
C PRO A 54 17.40 14.57 15.47
N PHE A 55 18.30 14.29 16.40
CA PHE A 55 18.57 15.22 17.51
C PHE A 55 19.14 16.55 17.03
N GLU A 56 19.84 16.55 15.89
CA GLU A 56 20.26 17.77 15.19
C GLU A 56 19.06 18.63 14.80
N ASP A 57 17.99 18.04 14.26
CA ASP A 57 16.77 18.76 13.92
C ASP A 57 16.09 19.31 15.18
N ILE A 58 16.00 18.51 16.26
CA ILE A 58 15.40 18.94 17.54
C ILE A 58 16.17 20.17 18.08
N GLY A 59 17.50 20.12 18.02
CA GLY A 59 18.38 21.22 18.39
C GLY A 59 18.22 22.46 17.50
N ALA A 60 18.18 22.26 16.18
CA ALA A 60 17.98 23.34 15.20
C ALA A 60 16.60 24.01 15.33
N TRP A 61 15.60 23.24 15.79
CA TRP A 61 14.26 23.75 16.07
C TRP A 61 14.18 24.47 17.42
N GLY A 62 15.19 24.28 18.29
CA GLY A 62 15.19 24.82 19.64
C GLY A 62 14.04 24.28 20.48
N LEU A 63 13.63 23.03 20.21
CA LEU A 63 12.46 22.41 20.80
C LEU A 63 12.74 22.05 22.27
N LYS A 64 11.87 22.48 23.18
CA LYS A 64 11.98 22.22 24.62
C LYS A 64 10.81 21.37 25.11
N PRO A 65 11.00 20.50 26.11
CA PRO A 65 9.89 19.74 26.68
C PRO A 65 8.74 20.65 27.12
N GLY A 66 7.51 20.27 26.75
CA GLY A 66 6.29 21.04 26.98
C GLY A 66 5.87 21.96 25.83
N GLU A 67 6.73 22.19 24.83
CA GLU A 67 6.39 22.99 23.65
C GLU A 67 5.39 22.27 22.74
N ASN A 68 4.49 23.03 22.13
CA ASN A 68 3.44 22.49 21.27
C ASN A 68 3.94 22.29 19.83
N LEU A 69 3.73 21.08 19.31
CA LEU A 69 3.93 20.70 17.92
C LEU A 69 2.58 20.56 17.25
N ALA A 70 2.43 21.14 16.05
CA ALA A 70 1.29 20.87 15.20
C ALA A 70 1.63 19.66 14.31
N LEU A 71 0.74 18.67 14.29
CA LEU A 71 0.89 17.48 13.45
C LEU A 71 -0.22 17.46 12.40
N LYS A 72 0.13 17.10 11.17
CA LYS A 72 -0.81 16.67 10.13
C LYS A 72 -0.56 15.21 9.80
N LEU A 73 -1.63 14.43 9.77
CA LEU A 73 -1.60 12.98 9.53
C LEU A 73 -2.75 12.56 8.62
N LYS A 74 -2.60 11.41 7.97
CA LYS A 74 -3.59 10.88 7.03
C LYS A 74 -3.88 9.42 7.36
N ASP A 75 -5.04 9.17 7.97
CA ASP A 75 -5.50 7.83 8.31
C ASP A 75 -6.57 7.39 7.31
N ARG A 76 -6.35 6.24 6.66
CA ARG A 76 -7.23 5.69 5.61
C ARG A 76 -7.64 6.70 4.53
N GLY A 77 -6.77 7.65 4.22
CA GLY A 77 -7.05 8.67 3.23
C GLY A 77 -7.75 9.93 3.74
N LEU A 78 -8.24 9.97 4.99
CA LEU A 78 -8.79 11.15 5.65
C LEU A 78 -7.68 11.96 6.30
N GLU A 79 -7.69 13.28 6.09
CA GLU A 79 -6.66 14.17 6.65
C GLU A 79 -7.09 14.76 8.00
N TYR A 80 -6.19 14.65 8.98
CA TYR A 80 -6.36 15.17 10.32
C TYR A 80 -5.21 16.08 10.73
N GLU A 81 -5.54 17.04 11.57
CA GLU A 81 -4.63 17.96 12.23
C GLU A 81 -4.82 17.85 13.75
N CYS A 82 -3.73 17.91 14.49
CA CYS A 82 -3.75 17.95 15.95
C CYS A 82 -2.56 18.71 16.53
N VAL A 83 -2.62 18.96 17.83
CA VAL A 83 -1.52 19.56 18.59
C VAL A 83 -1.11 18.59 19.68
N VAL A 84 0.18 18.34 19.79
CA VAL A 84 0.80 17.51 20.83
C VAL A 84 1.88 18.31 21.55
N ALA A 85 2.18 17.94 22.80
CA ALA A 85 3.31 18.52 23.51
C ALA A 85 4.54 17.64 23.30
N HIS A 86 5.68 18.27 22.98
CA HIS A 86 6.98 17.59 22.97
C HIS A 86 7.33 17.10 24.38
N ALA A 87 7.60 15.81 24.52
CA ALA A 87 7.88 15.16 25.79
C ALA A 87 9.37 14.88 26.04
N GLY A 88 10.22 15.15 25.04
CA GLY A 88 11.66 14.92 25.09
C GLY A 88 12.16 14.13 23.88
N GLN A 89 13.39 13.66 23.97
CA GLN A 89 14.06 12.90 22.92
C GLN A 89 14.60 11.57 23.47
N GLU A 90 14.59 10.53 22.64
CA GLU A 90 15.05 9.20 23.04
C GLU A 90 15.63 8.45 21.82
N VAL A 91 16.49 7.47 22.08
CA VAL A 91 16.97 6.54 21.05
C VAL A 91 16.21 5.22 21.17
N ILE A 92 15.32 4.95 20.21
CA ILE A 92 14.53 3.72 20.16
C ILE A 92 15.13 2.83 19.06
N GLU A 93 15.62 1.65 19.43
CA GLU A 93 16.27 0.69 18.50
C GLU A 93 17.40 1.31 17.65
N GLY A 94 18.18 2.22 18.25
CA GLY A 94 19.27 2.91 17.53
C GLY A 94 18.79 4.04 16.60
N VAL A 95 17.50 4.37 16.62
CA VAL A 95 16.92 5.50 15.88
C VAL A 95 16.68 6.66 16.82
N GLU A 96 17.17 7.84 16.47
CA GLU A 96 16.86 9.08 17.18
C GLU A 96 15.40 9.49 16.99
N THR A 97 14.71 9.77 18.09
CA THR A 97 13.27 10.03 18.11
C THR A 97 12.92 11.27 18.92
N CYS A 98 11.87 11.95 18.46
CA CYS A 98 11.15 12.94 19.25
C CYS A 98 9.95 12.25 19.90
N LEU A 99 9.86 12.34 21.22
CA LEU A 99 8.71 11.92 22.00
C LEU A 99 7.69 13.05 22.08
N ALA A 100 6.42 12.71 21.97
CA ALA A 100 5.30 13.63 22.15
C ALA A 100 4.14 12.97 22.90
N THR A 101 3.26 13.78 23.47
CA THR A 101 2.02 13.28 24.09
C THR A 101 1.07 12.67 23.05
N ILE A 102 0.24 11.70 23.45
CA ILE A 102 -0.90 11.29 22.62
C ILE A 102 -1.86 12.48 22.44
N PRO A 103 -2.27 12.82 21.19
CA PRO A 103 -3.23 13.88 20.95
C PRO A 103 -4.58 13.54 21.60
N ARG A 104 -5.24 14.56 22.16
CA ARG A 104 -6.57 14.41 22.76
C ARG A 104 -7.71 14.52 21.74
N VAL A 105 -7.44 15.17 20.62
CA VAL A 105 -8.40 15.45 19.55
C VAL A 105 -7.67 15.37 18.22
N LEU A 106 -8.26 14.67 17.26
CA LEU A 106 -7.89 14.75 15.85
C LEU A 106 -8.97 15.55 15.12
N ARG A 107 -8.60 16.70 14.56
CA ARG A 107 -9.51 17.54 13.79
C ARG A 107 -9.35 17.24 12.32
N ARG A 108 -10.44 16.90 11.66
CA ARG A 108 -10.45 16.68 10.22
C ARG A 108 -10.22 17.99 9.46
N SER A 109 -9.26 17.99 8.53
CA SER A 109 -8.86 19.18 7.76
C SER A 109 -9.44 19.19 6.33
N ASP A 110 -9.90 18.05 5.82
CA ASP A 110 -10.41 17.89 4.45
C ASP A 110 -11.94 17.92 4.35
N LEU A 111 -12.59 18.80 5.12
CA LEU A 111 -14.07 18.92 5.21
C LEU A 111 -14.78 19.30 3.90
N HIS A 112 -14.04 19.69 2.86
CA HIS A 112 -14.58 19.97 1.54
C HIS A 112 -14.90 18.67 0.76
N ARG A 113 -14.33 17.54 1.19
CA ARG A 113 -14.53 16.22 0.59
C ARG A 113 -15.91 15.66 0.91
N LEU A 114 -16.36 14.72 0.08
CA LEU A 114 -17.60 13.98 0.31
C LEU A 114 -17.35 12.72 1.13
N ALA A 115 -16.11 12.27 1.30
CA ALA A 115 -15.77 11.10 2.09
C ALA A 115 -16.22 11.24 3.56
N ASP A 116 -17.12 10.41 4.06
CA ASP A 116 -17.37 10.22 5.51
C ASP A 116 -16.82 8.88 6.01
N PHE A 117 -16.68 7.92 5.09
CA PHE A 117 -16.19 6.58 5.35
C PHE A 117 -15.28 6.12 4.22
N ILE A 118 -14.09 5.63 4.58
CA ILE A 118 -13.17 4.98 3.65
C ILE A 118 -12.98 3.54 4.12
N PRO A 119 -13.46 2.55 3.34
CA PRO A 119 -13.37 1.16 3.71
C PRO A 119 -11.91 0.69 3.63
N ASP A 120 -11.48 -0.09 4.62
CA ASP A 120 -10.17 -0.73 4.63
C ASP A 120 -10.19 -2.00 3.77
N ARG A 121 -10.18 -1.81 2.45
CA ARG A 121 -10.32 -2.89 1.46
C ARG A 121 -9.18 -2.87 0.44
N THR A 122 -8.78 -4.06 0.02
CA THR A 122 -7.83 -4.22 -1.09
C THR A 122 -8.48 -3.81 -2.43
N PRO A 123 -7.69 -3.46 -3.47
CA PRO A 123 -8.25 -3.06 -4.77
C PRO A 123 -9.18 -4.10 -5.42
N THR A 124 -8.99 -5.39 -5.11
CA THR A 124 -9.84 -6.49 -5.60
C THR A 124 -11.19 -6.58 -4.86
N GLN A 125 -11.32 -5.93 -3.71
CA GLN A 125 -12.54 -5.87 -2.89
C GLN A 125 -13.24 -4.50 -2.99
N ALA A 126 -12.72 -3.58 -3.81
CA ALA A 126 -13.31 -2.27 -4.02
C ALA A 126 -14.67 -2.39 -4.72
N HIS A 127 -15.63 -1.56 -4.33
CA HIS A 127 -16.94 -1.53 -4.97
C HIS A 127 -16.81 -0.98 -6.40
N ALA A 128 -17.24 -1.77 -7.37
CA ALA A 128 -17.37 -1.30 -8.74
C ALA A 128 -18.45 -0.20 -8.79
N ALA A 129 -18.24 0.80 -9.62
CA ALA A 129 -19.22 1.85 -9.89
C ALA A 129 -19.33 2.06 -11.39
N THR A 130 -20.54 2.32 -11.87
CA THR A 130 -20.75 2.87 -13.21
C THR A 130 -21.43 4.23 -13.08
N PHE A 131 -21.02 5.17 -13.92
CA PHE A 131 -21.63 6.48 -13.95
C PHE A 131 -21.65 7.06 -15.36
N THR A 132 -22.57 7.98 -15.62
CA THR A 132 -22.71 8.60 -16.94
C THR A 132 -22.11 10.00 -16.97
N ASN A 133 -21.84 10.51 -18.17
CA ASN A 133 -21.60 11.93 -18.39
C ASN A 133 -22.75 12.56 -19.20
N ALA A 134 -22.69 13.85 -19.48
CA ALA A 134 -23.66 14.61 -20.26
C ALA A 134 -23.79 14.15 -21.71
N ARG A 135 -22.82 13.37 -22.21
CA ARG A 135 -22.88 12.70 -23.52
C ARG A 135 -23.55 11.33 -23.44
N ASN A 136 -24.08 10.95 -22.27
CA ASN A 136 -24.59 9.62 -21.95
C ASN A 136 -23.57 8.49 -22.17
N ALA A 137 -22.28 8.80 -22.14
CA ALA A 137 -21.24 7.78 -22.15
C ALA A 137 -21.24 7.09 -20.79
N LEU A 138 -21.26 5.76 -20.78
CA LEU A 138 -21.12 4.95 -19.59
C LEU A 138 -19.63 4.85 -19.22
N ILE A 139 -19.29 5.18 -17.98
CA ILE A 139 -17.93 5.20 -17.47
C ILE A 139 -17.82 4.19 -16.33
N ASP A 140 -16.78 3.35 -16.39
CA ASP A 140 -16.46 2.38 -15.35
C ASP A 140 -15.47 2.95 -14.33
N GLY A 141 -15.81 2.84 -13.05
CA GLY A 141 -14.99 3.27 -11.94
C GLY A 141 -14.98 2.32 -10.76
N THR A 142 -14.29 2.73 -9.71
CA THR A 142 -14.34 2.11 -8.38
C THR A 142 -14.59 3.18 -7.32
N VAL A 143 -15.37 2.81 -6.31
CA VAL A 143 -15.61 3.67 -5.16
C VAL A 143 -14.36 3.69 -4.28
N GLN A 144 -13.84 4.89 -3.99
CA GLN A 144 -12.78 5.10 -3.02
C GLN A 144 -13.32 5.44 -1.64
N SER A 145 -14.36 6.28 -1.58
CA SER A 145 -14.98 6.67 -0.32
C SER A 145 -16.48 6.88 -0.44
N PHE A 146 -17.17 6.68 0.67
CA PHE A 146 -18.60 6.85 0.82
C PHE A 146 -18.90 8.05 1.71
N GLY A 147 -19.97 8.77 1.42
CA GLY A 147 -20.44 9.91 2.20
C GLY A 147 -21.94 10.01 2.20
N GLU A 148 -22.50 10.64 3.23
CA GLU A 148 -23.96 10.82 3.36
C GLU A 148 -24.55 11.65 2.21
N GLU A 149 -23.73 12.52 1.61
CA GLU A 149 -24.08 13.46 0.54
C GLU A 149 -23.54 13.06 -0.84
N GLY A 150 -22.72 12.01 -0.94
CA GLY A 150 -22.16 11.58 -2.22
C GLY A 150 -21.01 10.57 -2.08
N LEU A 151 -20.33 10.29 -3.19
CA LEU A 151 -19.21 9.35 -3.23
C LEU A 151 -18.01 9.95 -3.94
N GLU A 152 -16.84 9.37 -3.68
CA GLU A 152 -15.62 9.67 -4.42
C GLU A 152 -15.20 8.45 -5.21
N LEU A 153 -15.00 8.64 -6.51
CA LEU A 153 -14.75 7.59 -7.46
C LEU A 153 -13.42 7.81 -8.17
N VAL A 154 -12.78 6.72 -8.57
CA VAL A 154 -11.65 6.73 -9.49
C VAL A 154 -12.01 5.93 -10.73
N LEU A 155 -11.39 6.24 -11.86
CA LEU A 155 -11.56 5.45 -13.08
C LEU A 155 -10.93 4.07 -12.89
N ARG A 156 -11.61 3.03 -13.42
CA ARG A 156 -11.01 1.70 -13.49
C ARG A 156 -9.80 1.68 -14.41
N ASN A 157 -9.84 2.45 -15.50
CA ASN A 157 -8.72 2.64 -16.40
C ASN A 157 -7.89 3.86 -16.00
N THR A 158 -6.80 3.63 -15.28
CA THR A 158 -5.91 4.67 -14.75
C THR A 158 -5.13 5.46 -15.82
N LYS A 159 -5.23 5.08 -17.10
CA LYS A 159 -4.60 5.80 -18.22
C LYS A 159 -5.44 6.95 -18.75
N GLN A 160 -6.72 6.99 -18.40
CA GLN A 160 -7.63 8.06 -18.80
C GLN A 160 -7.64 9.13 -17.73
N ASP A 161 -7.65 10.40 -18.14
CA ASP A 161 -7.88 11.50 -17.22
C ASP A 161 -9.39 11.70 -17.02
N ILE A 162 -9.84 11.63 -15.77
CA ILE A 162 -11.23 11.82 -15.40
C ILE A 162 -11.76 13.22 -15.78
N ARG A 163 -10.86 14.21 -15.86
CA ARG A 163 -11.16 15.59 -16.24
C ARG A 163 -11.44 15.75 -17.74
N GLU A 164 -11.06 14.78 -18.58
CA GLU A 164 -11.42 14.74 -19.99
C GLU A 164 -12.82 14.15 -20.22
N LEU A 165 -13.31 13.38 -19.26
CA LEU A 165 -14.57 12.65 -19.37
C LEU A 165 -15.76 13.40 -18.78
N LEU A 166 -15.52 14.21 -17.75
CA LEU A 166 -16.51 14.93 -16.95
C LEU A 166 -16.15 16.42 -16.80
N ARG A 167 -17.15 17.27 -16.57
CA ARG A 167 -16.98 18.68 -16.20
C ARG A 167 -17.56 18.99 -14.82
N MET A 168 -17.02 20.02 -14.17
CA MET A 168 -17.57 20.53 -12.91
C MET A 168 -19.05 20.92 -13.06
N GLY A 169 -19.88 20.52 -12.09
CA GLY A 169 -21.31 20.78 -12.08
C GLY A 169 -22.14 19.94 -13.05
N GLU A 170 -21.51 19.06 -13.83
CA GLU A 170 -22.19 18.20 -14.79
C GLU A 170 -23.07 17.15 -14.08
N GLU A 171 -24.27 16.92 -14.61
CA GLU A 171 -25.16 15.88 -14.12
C GLU A 171 -24.69 14.49 -14.56
N SER A 172 -24.85 13.52 -13.67
CA SER A 172 -24.44 12.13 -13.87
C SER A 172 -25.44 11.20 -13.21
N LEU A 173 -25.64 10.01 -13.78
CA LEU A 173 -26.38 8.94 -13.11
C LEU A 173 -25.38 7.93 -12.56
N LEU A 174 -25.33 7.80 -11.24
CA LEU A 174 -24.47 6.85 -10.55
C LEU A 174 -25.22 5.53 -10.31
N ASP A 175 -24.51 4.41 -10.48
CA ASP A 175 -24.97 3.06 -10.16
C ASP A 175 -23.83 2.26 -9.48
N VAL A 176 -24.07 1.82 -8.25
CA VAL A 176 -23.11 1.08 -7.43
C VAL A 176 -23.79 -0.14 -6.81
N PRO A 177 -23.38 -1.38 -7.16
CA PRO A 177 -23.74 -2.57 -6.40
C PRO A 177 -23.00 -2.59 -5.05
N LEU A 178 -23.77 -2.62 -3.98
CA LEU A 178 -23.30 -2.70 -2.59
C LEU A 178 -23.52 -4.12 -2.04
N ASP A 179 -22.86 -4.39 -0.91
CA ASP A 179 -23.01 -5.68 -0.23
C ASP A 179 -24.44 -5.87 0.30
N GLY A 180 -24.87 -7.13 0.47
CA GLY A 180 -26.23 -7.43 0.94
C GLY A 180 -27.33 -7.24 -0.11
N GLY A 181 -26.96 -7.12 -1.39
CA GLY A 181 -27.91 -6.98 -2.50
C GLY A 181 -28.50 -5.57 -2.67
N LEU A 182 -28.02 -4.60 -1.88
CA LEU A 182 -28.38 -3.20 -2.06
C LEU A 182 -27.72 -2.66 -3.33
N ARG A 183 -28.46 -1.87 -4.11
CA ARG A 183 -27.93 -1.21 -5.31
C ARG A 183 -28.24 0.27 -5.25
N LEU A 184 -27.21 1.08 -5.09
CA LEU A 184 -27.31 2.53 -5.03
C LEU A 184 -27.38 3.07 -6.45
N ARG A 185 -28.56 3.57 -6.85
CA ARG A 185 -28.76 4.22 -8.14
C ARG A 185 -29.30 5.63 -7.94
N ALA A 186 -28.48 6.65 -8.20
CA ALA A 186 -28.80 8.02 -7.83
C ALA A 186 -28.40 9.03 -8.90
N PRO A 187 -29.25 10.03 -9.20
CA PRO A 187 -28.82 11.22 -9.94
C PRO A 187 -27.85 12.04 -9.08
N THR A 188 -26.70 12.38 -9.66
CA THR A 188 -25.58 13.07 -9.02
C THR A 188 -25.11 14.26 -9.85
N THR A 189 -24.28 15.11 -9.24
CA THR A 189 -23.56 16.19 -9.91
C THR A 189 -22.08 16.14 -9.56
N VAL A 190 -21.22 16.49 -10.52
CA VAL A 190 -19.77 16.59 -10.29
C VAL A 190 -19.48 17.76 -9.35
N ALA A 191 -19.12 17.48 -8.11
CA ALA A 191 -18.93 18.47 -7.07
C ALA A 191 -17.49 19.03 -7.03
N TYR A 192 -16.49 18.18 -7.26
CA TYR A 192 -15.09 18.57 -7.32
C TYR A 192 -14.22 17.48 -7.97
N PHE A 193 -13.00 17.85 -8.39
CA PHE A 193 -11.95 16.93 -8.83
C PHE A 193 -10.81 16.92 -7.83
N GLY A 194 -10.39 15.73 -7.40
CA GLY A 194 -9.12 15.54 -6.70
C GLY A 194 -7.97 15.30 -7.70
N ASP A 195 -6.85 14.81 -7.19
CA ASP A 195 -5.69 14.50 -8.04
C ASP A 195 -6.01 13.39 -9.04
N ASN A 196 -6.63 12.29 -8.59
CA ASN A 196 -7.01 11.15 -9.42
C ASN A 196 -8.46 10.68 -9.20
N LEU A 197 -9.28 11.47 -8.50
CA LEU A 197 -10.66 11.12 -8.14
C LEU A 197 -11.65 12.21 -8.55
N VAL A 198 -12.93 11.83 -8.61
CA VAL A 198 -14.05 12.76 -8.75
C VAL A 198 -15.01 12.59 -7.58
N GLY A 199 -15.49 13.71 -7.03
CA GLY A 199 -16.59 13.71 -6.06
C GLY A 199 -17.93 13.87 -6.78
N LEU A 200 -18.81 12.87 -6.68
CA LEU A 200 -20.17 12.91 -7.18
C LEU A 200 -21.15 13.11 -6.03
N ARG A 201 -21.82 14.26 -6.00
CA ARG A 201 -22.80 14.63 -4.97
C ARG A 201 -24.21 14.24 -5.38
N PHE A 202 -24.99 13.64 -4.49
CA PHE A 202 -26.39 13.34 -4.75
C PHE A 202 -27.19 14.63 -5.00
N THR A 203 -28.09 14.57 -5.98
CA THR A 203 -29.01 15.69 -6.24
C THR A 203 -30.28 15.55 -5.40
N LYS A 204 -31.06 16.63 -5.32
CA LYS A 204 -32.39 16.62 -4.69
C LYS A 204 -33.41 15.69 -5.39
N GLN A 205 -33.11 15.23 -6.61
CA GLN A 205 -33.95 14.30 -7.36
C GLN A 205 -33.70 12.84 -6.99
N ALA A 206 -32.67 12.55 -6.19
CA ALA A 206 -32.40 11.20 -5.74
C ALA A 206 -33.52 10.68 -4.82
N ASP A 207 -33.82 9.39 -4.93
CA ASP A 207 -34.83 8.75 -4.11
C ASP A 207 -34.40 8.76 -2.63
N ALA A 208 -35.13 9.52 -1.82
CA ALA A 208 -34.84 9.69 -0.40
C ALA A 208 -34.86 8.35 0.36
N ARG A 209 -35.77 7.43 0.02
CA ARG A 209 -35.85 6.13 0.70
C ARG A 209 -34.63 5.28 0.42
N MET A 210 -34.15 5.29 -0.82
CA MET A 210 -32.94 4.59 -1.22
C MET A 210 -31.69 5.22 -0.58
N LEU A 211 -31.62 6.56 -0.51
CA LEU A 211 -30.52 7.24 0.19
C LEU A 211 -30.51 6.93 1.68
N ASP A 212 -31.68 6.80 2.32
CA ASP A 212 -31.75 6.40 3.73
C ASP A 212 -31.25 4.96 3.95
N GLN A 213 -31.62 4.02 3.06
CA GLN A 213 -31.07 2.65 3.09
C GLN A 213 -29.55 2.65 2.91
N TYR A 214 -29.03 3.48 2.00
CA TYR A 214 -27.61 3.65 1.78
C TYR A 214 -26.89 4.21 3.01
N ARG A 215 -27.45 5.24 3.67
CA ARG A 215 -26.88 5.81 4.90
C ARG A 215 -26.85 4.80 6.04
N THR A 216 -27.92 4.01 6.21
CA THR A 216 -27.92 2.88 7.16
C THR A 216 -26.84 1.87 6.82
N TRP A 217 -26.68 1.52 5.54
CA TRP A 217 -25.62 0.62 5.10
C TRP A 217 -24.23 1.16 5.42
N ILE A 218 -23.95 2.47 5.22
CA ILE A 218 -22.67 3.08 5.61
C ILE A 218 -22.42 2.90 7.11
N GLN A 219 -23.42 3.17 7.94
CA GLN A 219 -23.31 3.04 9.40
C GLN A 219 -23.00 1.60 9.81
N ASP A 220 -23.67 0.63 9.18
CA ASP A 220 -23.39 -0.79 9.42
C ASP A 220 -21.96 -1.17 9.02
N GLN A 221 -21.47 -0.68 7.87
CA GLN A 221 -20.08 -0.92 7.44
C GLN A 221 -19.07 -0.26 8.39
N GLN A 222 -19.35 0.95 8.87
CA GLN A 222 -18.51 1.63 9.86
C GLN A 222 -18.45 0.82 11.17
N LEU A 223 -19.56 0.23 11.61
CA LEU A 223 -19.58 -0.63 12.80
C LEU A 223 -18.75 -1.90 12.62
N VAL A 224 -18.86 -2.56 11.46
CA VAL A 224 -18.05 -3.74 11.13
C VAL A 224 -16.56 -3.40 11.14
N GLN A 225 -16.17 -2.31 10.47
CA GLN A 225 -14.78 -1.88 10.44
C GLN A 225 -14.28 -1.44 11.82
N ALA A 226 -15.11 -0.76 12.62
CA ALA A 226 -14.76 -0.39 13.99
C ALA A 226 -14.60 -1.62 14.89
N GLN A 227 -15.30 -2.72 14.63
CA GLN A 227 -15.09 -3.99 15.34
C GLN A 227 -13.76 -4.63 14.94
N GLN A 228 -13.43 -4.65 13.65
CA GLN A 228 -12.12 -5.13 13.17
C GLN A 228 -10.97 -4.30 13.77
N ASP A 229 -11.12 -2.98 13.80
CA ASP A 229 -10.17 -2.07 14.44
C ASP A 229 -9.97 -2.37 15.93
N LYS A 230 -11.04 -2.77 16.64
CA LYS A 230 -10.97 -3.20 18.04
C LYS A 230 -10.25 -4.53 18.21
N ASP A 231 -10.44 -5.45 17.29
CA ASP A 231 -9.82 -6.76 17.34
C ASP A 231 -8.30 -6.67 17.09
N ASP A 232 -7.88 -5.75 16.21
CA ASP A 232 -6.47 -5.48 15.89
C ASP A 232 -5.78 -4.50 16.88
N PHE A 233 -6.54 -3.84 17.75
CA PHE A 233 -6.02 -2.84 18.67
C PHE A 233 -5.17 -3.46 19.78
N ILE A 234 -4.01 -2.87 20.04
CA ILE A 234 -3.10 -3.29 21.10
C ILE A 234 -3.21 -2.30 22.27
N PRO A 235 -3.89 -2.63 23.39
CA PRO A 235 -4.13 -1.65 24.47
C PRO A 235 -2.85 -1.10 25.11
N ARG A 236 -1.78 -1.92 25.13
CA ARG A 236 -0.46 -1.57 25.65
C ARG A 236 0.38 -0.72 24.68
N GLY A 237 -0.18 -0.37 23.53
CA GLY A 237 0.52 0.37 22.51
C GLY A 237 1.25 -0.51 21.51
N PHE A 238 1.55 0.07 20.35
CA PHE A 238 2.37 -0.48 19.30
C PHE A 238 3.81 0.04 19.44
N GLN A 239 4.75 -0.88 19.60
CA GLN A 239 6.18 -0.60 19.47
C GLN A 239 6.72 -1.36 18.26
N GLU A 240 7.46 -0.67 17.38
CA GLU A 240 8.09 -1.30 16.19
C GLU A 240 8.97 -2.49 16.60
N ALA A 241 9.66 -2.40 17.74
CA ALA A 241 10.43 -3.48 18.36
C ALA A 241 9.59 -4.72 18.64
N THR A 242 8.44 -4.54 19.28
CA THR A 242 7.49 -5.61 19.57
C THR A 242 6.83 -6.12 18.30
N ALA A 243 6.61 -5.29 17.28
CA ALA A 243 6.12 -5.72 15.97
C ALA A 243 7.17 -6.53 15.17
N ARG A 244 8.47 -6.27 15.37
CA ARG A 244 9.56 -7.10 14.81
C ARG A 244 9.69 -8.43 15.54
N ILE A 245 9.45 -8.45 16.85
CA ILE A 245 9.50 -9.67 17.70
C ILE A 245 8.22 -10.52 17.55
N ASN A 246 7.04 -9.88 17.43
CA ASN A 246 5.72 -10.51 17.29
C ASN A 246 5.23 -10.60 15.84
N ARG A 247 6.00 -10.13 14.85
CA ARG A 247 6.00 -10.76 13.52
C ARG A 247 6.59 -12.15 13.72
N ALA A 248 5.77 -13.05 14.27
CA ALA A 248 5.85 -14.46 13.93
C ALA A 248 6.07 -14.48 12.42
N ALA A 249 7.21 -15.04 12.00
CA ALA A 249 7.72 -15.00 10.64
C ALA A 249 6.53 -15.03 9.67
N ALA A 250 6.21 -13.88 9.06
CA ALA A 250 5.17 -13.83 8.06
C ALA A 250 5.55 -14.91 7.07
N LEU A 251 4.72 -15.96 6.97
CA LEU A 251 5.02 -17.06 6.08
C LEU A 251 5.25 -16.44 4.70
N PRO A 252 6.33 -16.81 4.00
CA PRO A 252 6.64 -16.26 2.69
C PRO A 252 5.37 -16.29 1.83
N THR A 253 4.85 -15.12 1.46
CA THR A 253 3.55 -15.04 0.80
C THR A 253 3.78 -14.84 -0.69
N LEU A 254 3.57 -15.89 -1.46
CA LEU A 254 3.63 -15.82 -2.91
C LEU A 254 2.46 -14.98 -3.42
N LYS A 255 2.75 -13.88 -4.11
CA LYS A 255 1.75 -12.97 -4.71
C LYS A 255 1.89 -12.99 -6.23
N VAL A 256 0.82 -13.33 -6.95
CA VAL A 256 0.79 -13.20 -8.42
C VAL A 256 0.39 -11.77 -8.77
N ILE A 257 1.28 -11.02 -9.41
CA ILE A 257 1.07 -9.62 -9.83
C ILE A 257 0.45 -9.57 -11.22
N VAL A 258 0.94 -10.43 -12.13
CA VAL A 258 0.44 -10.56 -13.49
C VAL A 258 0.29 -12.03 -13.81
N ASP A 259 -0.94 -12.48 -14.05
CA ASP A 259 -1.22 -13.86 -14.41
C ASP A 259 -1.09 -14.06 -15.93
N ARG A 260 0.08 -14.50 -16.37
CA ARG A 260 0.43 -14.74 -17.79
C ARG A 260 1.59 -15.74 -17.88
N ASP A 261 1.72 -16.41 -19.02
CA ASP A 261 2.87 -17.25 -19.33
C ASP A 261 3.69 -16.63 -20.48
N PRO A 262 5.03 -16.75 -20.47
CA PRO A 262 5.84 -17.38 -19.42
C PRO A 262 5.91 -16.54 -18.14
N MET A 263 5.98 -17.20 -16.98
CA MET A 263 5.96 -16.54 -15.66
C MET A 263 7.35 -16.36 -15.08
N ILE A 264 7.63 -15.15 -14.61
CA ILE A 264 8.85 -14.80 -13.91
C ILE A 264 8.57 -14.83 -12.41
N LEU A 265 9.39 -15.56 -11.65
CA LEU A 265 9.37 -15.53 -10.19
C LEU A 265 10.37 -14.48 -9.69
N LEU A 266 9.87 -13.43 -9.07
CA LEU A 266 10.64 -12.34 -8.52
C LEU A 266 10.79 -12.46 -7.00
N LEU A 267 12.01 -12.76 -6.57
CA LEU A 267 12.40 -12.84 -5.17
C LEU A 267 12.83 -11.43 -4.70
N THR A 268 11.92 -10.73 -4.02
CA THR A 268 12.15 -9.37 -3.57
C THR A 268 11.30 -9.03 -2.36
N GLU A 269 11.83 -8.20 -1.47
CA GLU A 269 11.08 -7.62 -0.34
C GLU A 269 10.66 -6.17 -0.62
N LYS A 270 10.86 -5.70 -1.85
CA LYS A 270 10.42 -4.37 -2.30
C LYS A 270 9.16 -4.48 -3.15
N GLU A 271 8.01 -4.29 -2.51
CA GLU A 271 6.71 -4.34 -3.20
C GLU A 271 6.59 -3.29 -4.32
N ASP A 272 7.09 -2.07 -4.11
CA ASP A 272 7.14 -1.02 -5.14
C ASP A 272 7.93 -1.43 -6.38
N PHE A 273 9.05 -2.15 -6.17
CA PHE A 273 9.88 -2.65 -7.24
C PHE A 273 9.13 -3.75 -8.01
N ALA A 274 8.53 -4.71 -7.30
CA ALA A 274 7.78 -5.80 -7.90
C ALA A 274 6.60 -5.28 -8.74
N ARG A 275 5.86 -4.31 -8.22
CA ARG A 275 4.75 -3.66 -8.91
C ARG A 275 5.19 -2.93 -10.17
N ARG A 276 6.24 -2.10 -10.10
CA ARG A 276 6.78 -1.37 -11.27
C ARG A 276 7.29 -2.34 -12.35
N LEU A 277 7.97 -3.40 -11.95
CA LEU A 277 8.42 -4.44 -12.87
C LEU A 277 7.22 -5.17 -13.49
N GLY A 278 6.20 -5.49 -12.71
CA GLY A 278 4.95 -6.08 -13.18
C GLY A 278 4.28 -5.21 -14.24
N GLU A 279 4.08 -3.92 -13.95
CA GLU A 279 3.51 -2.95 -14.89
C GLU A 279 4.32 -2.90 -16.21
N ALA A 280 5.64 -2.83 -16.09
CA ALA A 280 6.56 -2.74 -17.22
C ALA A 280 6.61 -4.01 -18.09
N LEU A 281 6.63 -5.18 -17.47
CA LEU A 281 6.82 -6.48 -18.14
C LEU A 281 5.50 -7.17 -18.51
N SER A 282 4.36 -6.71 -17.97
CA SER A 282 3.02 -7.35 -18.10
C SER A 282 2.59 -7.62 -19.54
N ARG A 283 3.10 -6.88 -20.53
CA ARG A 283 2.78 -7.09 -21.95
C ARG A 283 3.34 -8.39 -22.51
N LYS A 284 4.38 -8.96 -21.89
CA LYS A 284 5.06 -10.16 -22.40
C LYS A 284 5.15 -11.29 -21.38
N PHE A 285 5.29 -10.98 -20.10
CA PHE A 285 5.53 -11.98 -19.05
C PHE A 285 4.46 -11.93 -17.97
N GLY A 286 4.19 -13.08 -17.34
CA GLY A 286 3.60 -13.11 -16.01
C GLY A 286 4.64 -12.80 -14.95
N LEU A 287 4.18 -12.33 -13.80
CA LEU A 287 5.06 -12.02 -12.67
C LEU A 287 4.42 -12.50 -11.38
N ALA A 288 5.12 -13.38 -10.68
CA ALA A 288 4.85 -13.73 -9.30
C ALA A 288 5.97 -13.19 -8.43
N THR A 289 5.67 -12.72 -7.22
CA THR A 289 6.66 -12.24 -6.27
C THR A 289 6.58 -13.01 -4.97
N LEU A 290 7.74 -13.21 -4.35
CA LEU A 290 7.86 -13.85 -3.05
C LEU A 290 8.74 -12.95 -2.16
N ASP A 291 8.19 -12.57 -1.02
CA ASP A 291 8.84 -11.78 0.02
C ASP A 291 9.15 -12.63 1.26
N HIS A 292 9.98 -12.08 2.17
CA HIS A 292 10.32 -12.69 3.45
C HIS A 292 10.88 -14.13 3.37
N ILE A 293 11.70 -14.37 2.35
CA ILE A 293 12.22 -15.70 2.03
C ILE A 293 13.10 -16.22 3.16
N LYS A 294 12.65 -17.31 3.80
CA LYS A 294 13.38 -18.03 4.83
C LYS A 294 13.39 -19.52 4.51
N GLY A 295 14.57 -20.08 4.29
CA GLY A 295 14.73 -21.49 3.93
C GLY A 295 14.38 -21.81 2.46
N PRO A 296 14.09 -23.07 2.12
CA PRO A 296 13.86 -23.51 0.74
C PRO A 296 12.69 -22.79 0.06
N VAL A 297 12.89 -22.28 -1.16
CA VAL A 297 11.91 -21.52 -1.94
C VAL A 297 10.87 -22.43 -2.60
N LYS A 298 11.28 -23.58 -3.11
CA LYS A 298 10.43 -24.50 -3.86
C LYS A 298 9.12 -24.88 -3.15
N PRO A 299 9.09 -25.20 -1.83
CA PRO A 299 7.84 -25.50 -1.11
C PRO A 299 6.87 -24.31 -0.99
N GLN A 300 7.35 -23.09 -1.24
CA GLN A 300 6.61 -21.83 -1.12
C GLN A 300 5.91 -21.46 -2.44
N LEU A 301 6.15 -22.20 -3.53
CA LEU A 301 5.63 -21.92 -4.88
C LEU A 301 4.24 -22.53 -5.16
N LYS A 302 3.53 -23.01 -4.13
CA LYS A 302 2.22 -23.68 -4.29
C LYS A 302 1.20 -22.85 -5.09
N GLY A 303 1.23 -21.52 -4.97
CA GLY A 303 0.31 -20.61 -5.66
C GLY A 303 0.53 -20.46 -7.17
N ILE A 304 1.60 -21.04 -7.74
CA ILE A 304 1.86 -21.03 -9.20
C ILE A 304 1.90 -22.44 -9.80
N GLY A 305 1.24 -23.41 -9.16
CA GLY A 305 1.05 -24.77 -9.67
C GLY A 305 2.14 -25.78 -9.30
N ALA A 306 3.03 -25.45 -8.35
CA ALA A 306 3.97 -26.42 -7.81
C ALA A 306 3.26 -27.35 -6.79
N GLU A 307 2.60 -28.40 -7.27
CA GLU A 307 1.94 -29.39 -6.40
C GLU A 307 2.88 -30.55 -6.05
N SER A 308 3.07 -30.77 -4.75
CA SER A 308 3.80 -31.91 -4.21
C SER A 308 2.94 -33.16 -4.36
N GLN A 309 3.02 -33.86 -5.50
CA GLN A 309 2.70 -35.28 -5.60
C GLN A 309 3.30 -35.89 -6.86
N THR A 310 4.25 -36.82 -6.65
CA THR A 310 4.99 -37.66 -7.61
C THR A 310 6.17 -37.03 -8.35
N GLY A 311 7.38 -37.59 -8.16
CA GLY A 311 8.55 -37.45 -9.04
C GLY A 311 9.13 -36.04 -9.19
N GLY A 312 10.22 -35.75 -8.48
CA GLY A 312 10.75 -34.40 -8.36
C GLY A 312 11.10 -33.70 -9.67
N GLN A 313 10.42 -32.60 -9.97
CA GLN A 313 10.94 -31.47 -10.77
C GLN A 313 10.06 -30.20 -10.74
N ASP A 314 8.96 -30.14 -9.98
CA ASP A 314 7.97 -29.10 -10.25
C ASP A 314 8.28 -27.73 -9.60
N TRP A 315 8.56 -26.73 -10.44
CA TRP A 315 8.65 -25.29 -10.11
C TRP A 315 7.41 -24.53 -10.61
N GLY A 316 6.36 -25.27 -10.98
CA GLY A 316 5.10 -24.74 -11.49
C GLY A 316 5.29 -23.97 -12.81
N ARG A 317 4.61 -22.82 -12.90
CA ARG A 317 4.64 -21.95 -14.09
C ARG A 317 5.90 -21.09 -14.20
N ALA A 318 6.78 -21.08 -13.19
CA ALA A 318 8.01 -20.31 -13.26
C ALA A 318 8.86 -20.80 -14.44
N ARG A 319 9.32 -19.86 -15.28
CA ARG A 319 10.26 -20.10 -16.39
C ARG A 319 11.59 -19.37 -16.19
N MET A 320 11.68 -18.50 -15.20
CA MET A 320 12.89 -17.80 -14.79
C MET A 320 12.72 -17.27 -13.37
N VAL A 321 13.81 -17.23 -12.60
CA VAL A 321 13.85 -16.63 -11.27
C VAL A 321 14.72 -15.38 -11.29
N VAL A 322 14.21 -14.28 -10.75
CA VAL A 322 14.95 -13.03 -10.60
C VAL A 322 15.12 -12.72 -9.12
N ILE A 323 16.36 -12.60 -8.65
CA ILE A 323 16.70 -12.29 -7.26
C ILE A 323 17.12 -10.84 -7.16
N HIS A 324 16.33 -10.03 -6.47
CA HIS A 324 16.68 -8.63 -6.23
C HIS A 324 17.77 -8.50 -5.16
N ASN A 325 18.71 -7.57 -5.32
CA ASN A 325 19.89 -7.42 -4.46
C ASN A 325 19.58 -6.91 -3.04
N GLN A 326 18.35 -6.49 -2.76
CA GLN A 326 17.93 -6.01 -1.45
C GLN A 326 16.90 -6.96 -0.83
N LEU A 327 17.41 -7.92 -0.06
CA LEU A 327 16.67 -8.85 0.79
C LEU A 327 17.15 -8.67 2.23
N ARG A 328 16.23 -8.70 3.21
CA ARG A 328 16.58 -8.50 4.64
C ARG A 328 16.97 -9.81 5.32
N LEU A 329 16.38 -10.93 4.90
CA LEU A 329 16.49 -12.22 5.60
C LEU A 329 17.49 -13.20 4.99
N ALA A 330 17.96 -12.95 3.77
CA ALA A 330 18.92 -13.81 3.07
C ALA A 330 19.86 -12.99 2.18
N SER A 331 21.11 -13.42 2.04
CA SER A 331 22.00 -12.86 1.02
C SER A 331 21.55 -13.31 -0.37
N PRO A 332 21.42 -12.41 -1.37
CA PRO A 332 21.05 -12.79 -2.74
C PRO A 332 21.95 -13.87 -3.36
N LEU A 333 23.25 -13.86 -3.02
CA LEU A 333 24.21 -14.86 -3.52
C LEU A 333 24.03 -16.21 -2.83
N GLU A 334 23.76 -16.22 -1.52
CA GLU A 334 23.48 -17.45 -0.78
C GLU A 334 22.17 -18.07 -1.25
N LEU A 335 21.16 -17.23 -1.49
CA LEU A 335 19.89 -17.66 -2.05
C LEU A 335 20.07 -18.23 -3.46
N CYS A 336 20.88 -17.60 -4.32
CA CYS A 336 21.22 -18.14 -5.63
C CYS A 336 21.83 -19.54 -5.53
N ARG A 337 22.84 -19.74 -4.67
CA ARG A 337 23.43 -21.06 -4.44
C ARG A 337 22.42 -22.06 -3.89
N GLN A 338 21.56 -21.64 -2.97
CA GLN A 338 20.50 -22.49 -2.44
C GLN A 338 19.57 -22.98 -3.57
N LEU A 339 19.09 -22.08 -4.43
CA LEU A 339 18.19 -22.45 -5.53
C LEU A 339 18.86 -23.41 -6.50
N VAL A 340 20.12 -23.14 -6.88
CA VAL A 340 20.82 -23.90 -7.92
C VAL A 340 21.39 -25.21 -7.38
N GLU A 341 22.14 -25.17 -6.28
CA GLU A 341 22.90 -26.32 -5.76
C GLU A 341 22.06 -27.20 -4.82
N GLN A 342 21.19 -26.60 -4.00
CA GLN A 342 20.45 -27.35 -2.97
C GLN A 342 19.04 -27.74 -3.43
N GLU A 343 18.34 -26.84 -4.14
CA GLU A 343 16.96 -27.05 -4.57
C GLU A 343 16.84 -27.55 -6.02
N GLY A 344 17.95 -27.55 -6.78
CA GLY A 344 17.99 -28.02 -8.16
C GLY A 344 17.07 -27.24 -9.09
N CYS A 345 17.12 -25.91 -9.03
CA CYS A 345 16.32 -25.00 -9.86
C CYS A 345 16.54 -25.31 -11.36
N PRO A 346 15.49 -25.75 -12.10
CA PRO A 346 15.61 -26.12 -13.51
C PRO A 346 15.54 -24.93 -14.45
N VAL A 347 15.20 -23.74 -13.93
CA VAL A 347 15.01 -22.52 -14.70
C VAL A 347 16.15 -21.53 -14.45
N PRO A 348 16.48 -20.66 -15.42
CA PRO A 348 17.55 -19.69 -15.27
C PRO A 348 17.31 -18.76 -14.07
N VAL A 349 18.36 -18.56 -13.26
CA VAL A 349 18.38 -17.64 -12.11
C VAL A 349 19.19 -16.40 -12.48
N ILE A 350 18.59 -15.23 -12.37
CA ILE A 350 19.21 -13.93 -12.66
C ILE A 350 19.27 -13.12 -11.38
N LEU A 351 20.42 -12.53 -11.07
CA LEU A 351 20.50 -11.54 -10.00
C LEU A 351 20.22 -10.14 -10.56
N ALA A 352 19.50 -9.32 -9.82
CA ALA A 352 19.10 -7.97 -10.24
C ALA A 352 19.49 -6.94 -9.19
N GLY A 353 20.04 -5.79 -9.60
CA GLY A 353 20.38 -4.71 -8.67
C GLY A 353 20.84 -3.43 -9.36
N THR A 354 21.68 -2.63 -8.71
CA THR A 354 22.06 -1.29 -9.19
C THR A 354 23.29 -1.32 -10.11
N GLU A 355 23.49 -0.26 -10.90
CA GLU A 355 24.65 -0.14 -11.80
C GLU A 355 25.99 -0.13 -11.03
N GLU A 356 26.01 0.50 -9.85
CA GLU A 356 27.19 0.53 -8.97
C GLU A 356 27.69 -0.87 -8.56
N ASP A 357 26.78 -1.84 -8.52
CA ASP A 357 27.03 -3.21 -8.11
C ASP A 357 27.44 -4.12 -9.28
N GLU A 358 27.20 -3.73 -10.54
CA GLU A 358 27.26 -4.60 -11.71
C GLU A 358 28.64 -5.26 -11.89
N ALA A 359 29.70 -4.45 -11.97
CA ALA A 359 31.04 -4.93 -12.28
C ALA A 359 31.59 -5.92 -11.23
N LYS A 360 31.22 -5.74 -9.95
CA LYS A 360 31.66 -6.60 -8.85
C LYS A 360 30.75 -7.81 -8.69
N LYS A 361 29.43 -7.63 -8.76
CA LYS A 361 28.45 -8.68 -8.44
C LYS A 361 28.15 -9.60 -9.61
N ARG A 362 28.46 -9.22 -10.87
CA ARG A 362 28.25 -10.10 -12.03
C ARG A 362 29.10 -11.37 -11.98
N HIS A 363 30.40 -11.25 -11.68
CA HIS A 363 31.27 -12.42 -11.54
C HIS A 363 30.85 -13.29 -10.34
N HIS A 364 30.43 -12.68 -9.23
CA HIS A 364 29.95 -13.42 -8.07
C HIS A 364 28.58 -14.09 -8.30
N ALA A 365 27.70 -13.47 -9.09
CA ALA A 365 26.42 -14.04 -9.49
C ALA A 365 26.63 -15.32 -10.31
N VAL A 366 27.52 -15.28 -11.31
CA VAL A 366 27.87 -16.46 -12.11
C VAL A 366 28.53 -17.54 -11.26
N ALA A 367 29.45 -17.17 -10.37
CA ALA A 367 30.07 -18.11 -9.44
C ALA A 367 29.09 -18.72 -8.41
N ALA A 368 27.94 -18.09 -8.18
CA ALA A 368 26.86 -18.60 -7.32
C ALA A 368 25.83 -19.45 -8.08
N GLY A 369 26.07 -19.73 -9.37
CA GLY A 369 25.17 -20.52 -10.23
C GLY A 369 24.15 -19.70 -11.01
N GLY A 370 24.16 -18.37 -10.88
CA GLY A 370 23.30 -17.48 -11.67
C GLY A 370 23.75 -17.40 -13.13
N VAL A 371 22.80 -17.15 -14.03
CA VAL A 371 23.06 -17.00 -15.46
C VAL A 371 23.62 -15.61 -15.77
N ASP A 372 23.16 -14.59 -15.07
CA ASP A 372 23.65 -13.22 -15.27
C ASP A 372 23.31 -12.30 -14.08
N TYR A 373 23.85 -11.07 -14.16
CA TYR A 373 23.44 -9.94 -13.32
C TYR A 373 22.83 -8.84 -14.19
N VAL A 374 21.61 -8.41 -13.86
CA VAL A 374 20.88 -7.37 -14.59
C VAL A 374 20.80 -6.10 -13.75
N VAL A 375 21.22 -4.99 -14.34
CA VAL A 375 21.02 -3.67 -13.74
C VAL A 375 19.57 -3.26 -13.90
N VAL A 376 18.90 -3.02 -12.77
CA VAL A 376 17.49 -2.61 -12.72
C VAL A 376 17.39 -1.18 -12.23
N GLU A 377 17.39 -0.26 -13.19
CA GLU A 377 17.13 1.16 -12.96
C GLU A 377 15.76 1.57 -13.51
N PRO A 378 15.07 2.55 -12.87
CA PRO A 378 13.73 2.98 -13.27
C PRO A 378 13.56 3.37 -14.75
N PHE A 379 14.64 3.76 -15.43
CA PHE A 379 14.62 4.23 -16.82
C PHE A 379 15.16 3.21 -17.83
N ARG A 380 15.66 2.04 -17.39
CA ARG A 380 16.27 1.01 -18.26
C ARG A 380 15.35 -0.19 -18.54
N ILE A 381 14.03 0.00 -18.44
CA ILE A 381 13.02 -1.05 -18.61
C ILE A 381 13.16 -1.84 -19.92
N LEU A 382 13.44 -1.16 -21.04
CA LEU A 382 13.63 -1.82 -22.33
C LEU A 382 14.88 -2.72 -22.37
N ALA A 383 15.95 -2.32 -21.67
CA ALA A 383 17.16 -3.12 -21.58
C ALA A 383 16.92 -4.38 -20.71
N ILE A 384 16.19 -4.22 -19.60
CA ILE A 384 15.75 -5.34 -18.76
C ILE A 384 14.90 -6.31 -19.58
N LEU A 385 13.87 -5.80 -20.28
CA LEU A 385 13.01 -6.62 -21.14
C LEU A 385 13.81 -7.43 -22.16
N ARG A 386 14.70 -6.78 -22.91
CA ARG A 386 15.57 -7.45 -23.90
C ARG A 386 16.42 -8.52 -23.25
N ARG A 387 16.99 -8.25 -22.06
CA ARG A 387 17.88 -9.18 -21.38
C ARG A 387 17.17 -10.41 -20.84
N LEU A 388 15.99 -10.20 -20.26
CA LEU A 388 15.11 -11.28 -19.80
C LEU A 388 14.64 -12.14 -20.98
N ASP A 389 14.32 -11.52 -22.11
CA ASP A 389 13.90 -12.18 -23.34
C ASP A 389 15.03 -12.99 -23.99
N GLU A 390 16.23 -12.40 -24.13
CA GLU A 390 17.45 -13.09 -24.57
C GLU A 390 17.71 -14.32 -23.70
N THR A 391 17.66 -14.16 -22.37
CA THR A 391 17.91 -15.25 -21.44
C THR A 391 16.86 -16.35 -21.57
N LEU A 392 15.57 -16.03 -21.65
CA LEU A 392 14.54 -17.05 -21.87
C LEU A 392 14.73 -17.76 -23.22
N SER A 393 15.01 -17.03 -24.29
CA SER A 393 15.20 -17.62 -25.63
C SER A 393 16.36 -18.62 -25.70
N LEU A 394 17.43 -18.39 -24.93
CA LEU A 394 18.58 -19.30 -24.84
C LEU A 394 18.24 -20.62 -24.12
N PHE A 395 17.23 -20.62 -23.25
CA PHE A 395 16.86 -21.75 -22.40
C PHE A 395 15.54 -22.42 -22.83
N GLU A 396 14.71 -21.76 -23.65
CA GLU A 396 13.52 -22.34 -24.29
C GLU A 396 13.84 -22.97 -25.66
N GLY A 397 15.04 -22.72 -26.21
CA GLY A 397 15.53 -23.26 -27.50
C GLY A 397 16.45 -24.48 -27.42
N ALA A 398 16.45 -25.22 -26.31
CA ALA A 398 17.26 -26.43 -26.10
C ALA A 398 16.40 -27.68 -25.85
#